data_AF-A0A9X9SHX7-F1
#
_entry.id   AF-A0A9X9SHX7-F1
#
_cell.length_a   1.000
_cell.length_b   1.000
_cell.length_c   1.000
_cell.angle_alpha   90.00
_cell.angle_beta   90.00
_cell.angle_gamma   90.00
#
_symmetry.space_group_name_H-M   'P 1'
#
loop_
_entity.id
_entity.type
_entity.pdbx_description
1 polymer ?
#
loop_
_entity_poly.entity_id
_entity_poly.type
_entity_poly.pdbx_seq_one_letter_code
_entity_poly.pdbx_strand_id
1 'polypeptide(L)'
;MIYKLFTEFITLQALLKELGIIQSGGAIKGFLAETTVLFNGEDEKRRGKKIRIGDKISLPDQDLIITIVEPSQEEKEQFAEEMAEKTRVAALVKQMNQANKKTSSKHNNRQSTTKKSLRATKKTKGKPTAPVRFPGI
;
A
#
# COMPACT_ATOMS: atom_id res chain seq x y z
N MET A 1 -20.13 16.24 -4.90
CA MET A 1 -18.69 16.43 -4.60
C MET A 1 -17.87 16.20 -5.86
N ILE A 2 -16.79 16.96 -6.04
CA ILE A 2 -15.88 16.84 -7.18
C ILE A 2 -14.56 16.25 -6.69
N TYR A 3 -14.03 15.24 -7.39
CA TYR A 3 -12.74 14.64 -7.11
C TYR A 3 -11.82 14.80 -8.32
N LYS A 4 -10.64 15.40 -8.10
CA LYS A 4 -9.65 15.65 -9.15
C LYS A 4 -8.73 14.45 -9.30
N LEU A 5 -8.68 13.86 -10.49
CA LEU A 5 -7.87 12.69 -10.77
C LEU A 5 -6.59 13.07 -11.51
N PHE A 6 -5.44 12.96 -10.84
CA PHE A 6 -4.12 13.26 -11.40
C PHE A 6 -3.47 12.08 -12.13
N THR A 7 -3.97 10.86 -11.88
CA THR A 7 -3.49 9.62 -12.49
C THR A 7 -4.37 9.20 -13.67
N GLU A 8 -3.94 8.20 -14.47
CA GLU A 8 -4.76 7.69 -15.58
C GLU A 8 -6.10 7.08 -15.12
N PHE A 9 -6.08 6.41 -13.96
CA PHE A 9 -7.26 5.84 -13.33
C PHE A 9 -7.07 5.81 -11.81
N ILE A 10 -8.19 5.74 -11.10
CA ILE A 10 -8.25 5.38 -9.69
C ILE A 10 -9.10 4.12 -9.53
N THR A 11 -8.84 3.32 -8.50
CA THR A 11 -9.72 2.19 -8.18
C THR A 11 -10.82 2.64 -7.24
N LEU A 12 -12.01 2.03 -7.31
CA LEU A 12 -13.11 2.31 -6.38
C LEU A 12 -12.63 2.24 -4.92
N GLN A 13 -11.82 1.23 -4.59
CA GLN A 13 -11.21 1.13 -3.26
C GLN A 13 -10.35 2.33 -2.86
N ALA A 14 -9.45 2.76 -3.75
CA ALA A 14 -8.58 3.90 -3.46
C ALA A 14 -9.39 5.19 -3.29
N LEU A 15 -10.38 5.41 -4.16
CA LEU A 15 -11.27 6.57 -4.09
C LEU A 15 -12.03 6.61 -2.76
N LEU A 16 -12.70 5.52 -2.37
CA LEU A 16 -13.44 5.46 -1.10
C LEU A 16 -12.52 5.66 0.12
N LYS A 17 -11.27 5.20 0.04
CA LYS A 17 -10.29 5.39 1.10
C LYS A 17 -9.82 6.84 1.20
N GLU A 18 -9.51 7.46 0.07
CA GLU A 18 -9.06 8.86 0.02
C GLU A 18 -10.14 9.84 0.47
N LEU A 19 -11.40 9.55 0.13
CA LEU A 19 -12.55 10.30 0.62
C LEU A 19 -12.87 10.03 2.10
N GLY A 20 -12.16 9.12 2.76
CA GLY A 20 -12.39 8.79 4.17
C GLY A 20 -13.67 8.00 4.44
N ILE A 21 -14.34 7.50 3.39
CA ILE A 21 -15.55 6.68 3.51
C ILE A 21 -15.21 5.32 4.14
N ILE A 22 -14.05 4.76 3.78
CA ILE A 22 -13.52 3.54 4.40
C ILE A 22 -12.22 3.80 5.14
N GLN A 23 -12.08 3.19 6.32
CA GLN A 23 -10.90 3.34 7.19
C GLN A 23 -9.66 2.60 6.66
N SER A 24 -9.87 1.48 5.96
CA SER A 24 -8.77 0.67 5.42
C SER A 24 -9.19 -0.07 4.15
N GLY A 25 -8.21 -0.49 3.35
CA GLY A 25 -8.48 -1.30 2.16
C GLY A 25 -9.11 -2.67 2.45
N GLY A 26 -8.98 -3.18 3.68
CA GLY A 26 -9.64 -4.42 4.11
C GLY A 26 -11.14 -4.23 4.39
N ALA A 27 -11.55 -3.02 4.79
CA ALA A 27 -12.93 -2.71 5.14
C ALA A 27 -13.89 -2.68 3.93
N ILE A 28 -13.36 -2.51 2.71
CA ILE A 28 -14.20 -2.38 1.51
C ILE A 28 -15.10 -3.57 1.25
N LYS A 29 -14.68 -4.78 1.64
CA LYS A 29 -15.50 -5.97 1.43
C LYS A 29 -16.80 -5.91 2.23
N GLY A 30 -16.72 -5.48 3.49
CA GLY A 30 -17.90 -5.28 4.34
C GLY A 30 -18.74 -4.11 3.83
N PHE A 31 -18.07 -3.01 3.48
CA PHE A 31 -18.74 -1.84 2.93
C PHE A 31 -19.56 -2.13 1.67
N LEU A 32 -19.01 -2.84 0.68
CA LEU A 32 -19.75 -3.20 -0.54
C LEU A 32 -20.82 -4.28 -0.34
N ALA A 33 -20.84 -4.94 0.82
CA ALA A 33 -21.89 -5.89 1.18
C ALA A 33 -23.08 -5.21 1.89
N GLU A 34 -22.80 -4.16 2.66
CA GLU A 34 -23.78 -3.41 3.45
C GLU A 34 -24.33 -2.20 2.70
N THR A 35 -23.49 -1.54 1.90
CA THR A 35 -23.78 -0.27 1.23
C THR A 35 -23.91 -0.46 -0.27
N THR A 36 -24.93 0.16 -0.86
CA THR A 36 -25.10 0.18 -2.32
C THR A 36 -24.19 1.24 -2.92
N VAL A 37 -23.33 0.85 -3.87
CA VAL A 37 -22.45 1.78 -4.57
C VAL A 37 -22.78 1.73 -6.05
N LEU A 38 -23.26 2.84 -6.60
CA LEU A 38 -23.63 2.95 -8.00
C LEU A 38 -22.49 3.62 -8.78
N PHE A 39 -22.02 2.97 -9.83
CA PHE A 39 -21.08 3.50 -10.80
C PHE A 39 -21.84 3.81 -12.09
N ASN A 40 -21.91 5.10 -12.47
CA ASN A 40 -22.69 5.58 -13.62
C ASN A 40 -24.16 5.10 -13.64
N GLY A 41 -24.74 4.84 -12.46
CA GLY A 41 -26.11 4.35 -12.30
C GLY A 41 -26.24 2.83 -12.16
N GLU A 42 -25.16 2.06 -12.30
CA GLU A 42 -25.16 0.60 -12.13
C GLU A 42 -24.54 0.19 -10.78
N ASP A 43 -25.14 -0.78 -10.10
CA ASP A 43 -24.59 -1.34 -8.85
C ASP A 43 -23.22 -1.99 -9.10
N GLU A 44 -22.20 -1.49 -8.44
CA GLU A 44 -20.81 -1.92 -8.60
C GLU A 44 -20.24 -2.43 -7.28
N LYS A 45 -20.15 -3.76 -7.19
CA LYS A 45 -19.60 -4.48 -6.03
C LYS A 45 -18.12 -4.85 -6.18
N ARG A 46 -17.47 -4.47 -7.30
CA ARG A 46 -16.04 -4.74 -7.50
C ARG A 46 -15.19 -3.60 -6.92
N ARG A 47 -14.52 -3.90 -5.79
CA ARG A 47 -13.50 -3.03 -5.18
C ARG A 47 -12.42 -2.52 -6.16
N GLY A 48 -12.06 -3.34 -7.14
CA GLY A 48 -10.98 -3.08 -8.10
C GLY A 48 -11.45 -2.42 -9.39
N LYS A 49 -12.72 -1.97 -9.47
CA LYS A 49 -13.21 -1.28 -10.65
C LYS A 49 -12.37 -0.01 -10.87
N LYS A 50 -11.83 0.12 -12.07
CA LYS A 50 -11.06 1.30 -12.50
C LYS A 50 -12.04 2.38 -12.93
N ILE A 51 -11.85 3.56 -12.38
CA ILE A 51 -12.65 4.76 -12.57
C ILE A 51 -11.74 5.76 -13.28
N ARG A 52 -12.26 6.42 -14.30
CA ARG A 52 -11.56 7.42 -15.10
C ARG A 52 -12.25 8.77 -15.00
N ILE A 53 -11.61 9.78 -15.60
CA ILE A 53 -12.17 11.13 -15.72
C ILE A 53 -13.50 11.06 -16.46
N GLY A 54 -14.50 11.76 -15.93
CA GLY A 54 -15.87 11.80 -16.47
C GLY A 54 -16.82 10.78 -15.85
N ASP A 55 -16.32 9.78 -15.12
CA ASP A 55 -17.17 8.84 -14.39
C ASP A 55 -17.82 9.48 -13.16
N LYS A 56 -18.97 8.94 -12.77
CA LYS A 56 -19.76 9.36 -11.61
C LYS A 56 -20.01 8.18 -10.69
N ILE A 57 -19.79 8.38 -9.40
CA ILE A 57 -20.06 7.41 -8.34
C ILE A 57 -21.14 8.01 -7.44
N SER A 58 -22.20 7.27 -7.18
CA SER A 58 -23.25 7.67 -6.25
C SER A 58 -23.44 6.62 -5.16
N LEU A 59 -23.48 7.08 -3.93
CA LEU A 59 -23.75 6.29 -2.74
C LEU A 59 -25.12 6.74 -2.19
N PRO A 60 -26.22 6.08 -2.56
CA PRO A 60 -27.56 6.44 -2.09
C PRO A 60 -27.68 6.43 -0.56
N ASP A 61 -27.00 5.52 0.13
CA ASP A 61 -27.08 5.41 1.59
C ASP A 61 -26.50 6.62 2.34
N GLN A 62 -25.66 7.41 1.68
CA GLN A 62 -25.04 8.62 2.25
C GLN A 62 -25.43 9.88 1.46
N ASP A 63 -26.36 9.77 0.50
CA ASP A 63 -26.72 10.83 -0.45
C ASP A 63 -25.50 11.51 -1.10
N LEU A 64 -24.44 10.74 -1.33
CA LEU A 64 -23.16 11.28 -1.80
C LEU A 64 -22.98 10.99 -3.28
N ILE A 65 -22.74 12.05 -4.06
CA ILE A 65 -22.41 11.95 -5.49
C ILE A 65 -21.00 12.48 -5.71
N ILE A 66 -20.13 11.66 -6.28
CA ILE A 66 -18.74 11.96 -6.59
C ILE A 66 -18.60 12.01 -8.11
N THR A 67 -18.18 13.15 -8.64
CA THR A 67 -17.86 13.31 -10.06
C THR A 67 -16.36 13.42 -10.24
N ILE A 68 -15.80 12.60 -11.12
CA ILE A 68 -14.36 12.60 -11.40
C ILE A 68 -14.06 13.62 -12.49
N VAL A 69 -13.20 14.59 -12.19
CA VAL A 69 -12.80 15.63 -13.12
C VAL A 69 -11.29 15.64 -13.33
N GLU A 70 -10.88 16.16 -14.47
CA GLU A 70 -9.47 16.42 -14.74
C GLU A 70 -8.99 17.64 -13.93
N PRO A 71 -7.82 17.56 -13.27
CA PRO A 71 -7.20 18.72 -12.64
C PRO A 71 -6.70 19.73 -13.69
N SER A 72 -6.63 21.00 -13.30
CA SER A 72 -6.10 22.06 -14.16
C SER A 72 -4.61 21.83 -14.48
N GLN A 73 -4.13 22.37 -15.61
CA GLN A 73 -2.73 22.19 -16.06
C GLN A 73 -1.72 22.72 -15.03
N GLU A 74 -2.00 23.86 -14.39
CA GLU A 74 -1.14 24.46 -13.37
C GLU A 74 -0.97 23.56 -12.12
N GLU A 75 -2.04 22.86 -11.71
CA GLU A 75 -1.99 21.95 -10.56
C GLU A 75 -1.18 20.69 -10.86
N LYS A 76 -1.13 20.27 -12.14
CA LYS A 76 -0.32 19.12 -12.57
C LYS A 76 1.17 19.44 -12.54
N GLU A 77 1.57 20.67 -12.88
CA GLU A 77 2.97 21.11 -12.85
C GLU A 77 3.51 21.14 -11.42
N GLN A 78 2.76 21.75 -10.50
CA GLN A 78 3.13 21.79 -9.07
C GLN A 78 3.26 20.38 -8.48
N PHE A 79 2.32 19.49 -8.80
CA PHE A 79 2.39 18.10 -8.35
C PHE A 79 3.61 17.36 -8.91
N ALA A 80 4.00 17.63 -10.15
CA ALA A 80 5.20 17.05 -10.76
C ALA A 80 6.48 17.54 -10.07
N GLU A 81 6.55 18.83 -9.72
CA GLU A 81 7.66 19.41 -8.97
C GLU A 81 7.77 18.80 -7.56
N GLU A 82 6.65 18.68 -6.83
CA GLU A 82 6.63 18.08 -5.49
C GLU A 82 7.06 16.60 -5.54
N MET A 83 6.60 15.85 -6.55
CA MET A 83 7.01 14.46 -6.74
C MET A 83 8.50 14.35 -7.09
N ALA A 84 9.06 15.28 -7.87
CA ALA A 84 10.49 15.34 -8.16
C ALA A 84 11.32 15.64 -6.91
N GLU A 85 10.84 16.54 -6.04
CA GLU A 85 11.51 16.82 -4.77
C GLU A 85 11.43 15.61 -3.82
N LYS A 86 10.27 14.98 -3.69
CA LYS A 86 10.07 13.79 -2.84
C LYS A 86 10.95 12.62 -3.30
N THR A 87 11.09 12.41 -4.60
CA THR A 87 11.98 11.36 -5.14
C THR A 87 13.45 11.66 -4.86
N ARG A 88 13.86 12.93 -4.94
CA ARG A 88 15.20 13.38 -4.56
C ARG A 88 15.50 13.17 -3.07
N VAL A 89 14.56 13.54 -2.19
CA VAL A 89 14.68 13.31 -0.75
C VAL A 89 14.76 11.81 -0.44
N ALA A 90 13.91 11.00 -1.07
CA ALA A 90 13.95 9.54 -0.91
C ALA A 90 15.30 8.94 -1.34
N ALA A 91 15.90 9.44 -2.42
CA ALA A 91 17.24 9.03 -2.85
C ALA A 91 18.33 9.41 -1.84
N LEU A 92 18.27 10.63 -1.28
CA LEU A 92 19.20 11.10 -0.25
C LEU A 92 19.12 10.25 1.02
N VAL A 93 17.89 10.00 1.51
CA VAL A 93 17.65 9.15 2.69
C VAL A 93 18.15 7.72 2.45
N LYS A 94 17.92 7.17 1.25
CA LYS A 94 18.42 5.85 0.86
C LYS A 94 19.96 5.80 0.89
N GLN A 95 20.64 6.83 0.40
CA GLN A 95 22.10 6.94 0.44
C GLN A 95 22.61 7.04 1.89
N MET A 96 21.97 7.86 2.72
CA MET A 96 22.31 8.03 4.14
C MET A 96 22.19 6.70 4.91
N ASN A 97 21.08 5.98 4.72
CA ASN A 97 20.86 4.68 5.37
C ASN A 97 21.87 3.62 4.92
N GLN A 98 22.28 3.62 3.65
CA GLN A 98 23.33 2.73 3.15
C GLN A 98 24.69 3.03 3.77
N ALA A 99 25.04 4.31 3.96
CA ALA A 99 26.27 4.72 4.62
C ALA A 99 26.31 4.26 6.09
N ASN A 100 25.21 4.44 6.84
CA ASN A 100 25.09 3.99 8.23
C ASN A 100 25.11 2.46 8.39
N LYS A 101 24.62 1.71 7.39
CA LYS A 101 24.71 0.23 7.40
C LYS A 101 26.15 -0.27 7.16
N LYS A 102 26.96 0.46 6.38
CA LYS A 102 28.36 0.12 6.10
C LYS A 102 29.30 0.42 7.28
N THR A 103 28.99 1.43 8.10
CA THR A 103 29.77 1.76 9.30
C THR A 103 29.52 0.77 10.44
N SER A 104 28.29 0.28 10.60
CA SER A 104 27.92 -0.73 11.62
C SER A 104 28.38 -2.16 11.30
N SER A 105 28.51 -2.55 10.03
CA SER A 105 28.97 -3.90 9.66
C SER A 105 30.49 -4.13 9.84
N LYS A 106 31.28 -3.06 10.01
CA LYS A 106 32.74 -3.19 10.21
C LYS A 106 33.15 -3.65 11.62
N HIS A 107 32.27 -3.56 12.62
CA HIS A 107 32.64 -3.88 14.01
C HIS A 107 32.31 -5.32 14.46
N ASN A 108 31.48 -6.08 13.73
CA ASN A 108 31.00 -7.41 14.18
C ASN A 108 31.77 -8.62 13.61
N ASN A 109 32.95 -8.43 13.04
CA ASN A 109 33.74 -9.54 12.49
C ASN A 109 35.10 -9.70 13.17
N ARG A 110 35.13 -9.81 14.49
CA ARG A 110 36.27 -10.38 15.24
C ARG A 110 35.74 -11.16 16.45
N GLN A 111 36.18 -12.43 16.54
CA GLN A 111 35.90 -13.44 17.58
C GLN A 111 34.53 -14.12 17.43
N SER A 112 34.43 -15.44 17.20
CA SER A 112 35.11 -16.50 17.96
C SER A 112 35.40 -17.76 17.13
N THR A 113 36.68 -18.09 17.01
CA THR A 113 37.17 -19.47 16.87
C THR A 113 37.12 -20.19 18.21
N THR A 114 37.08 -21.52 18.17
CA THR A 114 37.40 -22.52 19.22
C THR A 114 36.34 -22.98 20.25
N LYS A 115 36.15 -24.32 20.21
CA LYS A 115 35.79 -25.28 21.27
C LYS A 115 34.31 -25.45 21.66
N LYS A 116 33.69 -26.52 21.11
CA LYS A 116 32.60 -27.25 21.78
C LYS A 116 32.97 -28.73 21.89
N SER A 117 33.49 -29.08 23.06
CA SER A 117 33.68 -30.45 23.53
C SER A 117 32.58 -30.79 24.54
N LEU A 118 32.27 -32.09 24.65
CA LEU A 118 31.51 -32.78 25.71
C LEU A 118 29.96 -32.83 25.63
N ARG A 119 29.49 -33.82 24.86
CA ARG A 119 28.59 -34.94 25.19
C ARG A 119 27.41 -34.76 26.20
N ALA A 120 26.21 -34.93 25.61
CA ALA A 120 25.00 -35.65 26.06
C ALA A 120 24.18 -35.17 27.29
N THR A 121 22.88 -34.92 27.08
CA THR A 121 21.79 -35.91 27.34
C THR A 121 20.38 -35.35 27.05
N LYS A 122 19.50 -36.25 26.59
CA LYS A 122 18.02 -36.26 26.63
C LYS A 122 17.18 -35.23 25.84
N LYS A 123 16.78 -35.72 24.66
CA LYS A 123 15.43 -35.76 24.03
C LYS A 123 14.52 -34.50 24.01
N THR A 124 14.30 -34.09 22.76
CA THR A 124 13.08 -33.53 22.13
C THR A 124 12.60 -32.17 22.61
N LYS A 125 13.22 -31.11 22.07
CA LYS A 125 12.66 -29.76 22.00
C LYS A 125 12.34 -29.39 20.55
N GLY A 126 11.26 -28.62 20.40
CA GLY A 126 10.54 -28.35 19.17
C GLY A 126 11.37 -27.97 17.95
N LYS A 127 10.89 -28.46 16.80
CA LYS A 127 11.32 -28.02 15.47
C LYS A 127 11.17 -26.50 15.36
N PRO A 128 12.17 -25.75 14.85
CA PRO A 128 11.89 -24.40 14.35
C PRO A 128 10.93 -24.55 13.17
N THR A 129 9.72 -24.00 13.28
CA THR A 129 8.76 -24.02 12.17
C THR A 129 9.30 -23.14 11.06
N ALA A 130 9.82 -23.76 10.00
CA ALA A 130 10.01 -23.08 8.72
C ALA A 130 8.65 -22.54 8.24
N PRO A 131 8.59 -21.36 7.60
CA PRO A 131 7.34 -20.89 7.02
C PRO A 131 6.86 -21.91 5.99
N VAL A 132 5.61 -22.34 6.14
CA VAL A 132 4.99 -23.34 5.27
C VAL A 132 4.98 -22.80 3.84
N ARG A 133 5.84 -23.37 2.99
CA ARG A 133 5.76 -23.23 1.53
C ARG A 133 4.88 -24.36 1.02
N PHE A 134 3.71 -24.03 0.49
CA PHE A 134 2.92 -25.00 -0.24
C PHE A 134 3.64 -25.36 -1.55
N PRO A 135 3.86 -26.65 -1.84
CA PRO A 135 4.28 -27.07 -3.17
C PRO A 135 3.12 -26.77 -4.13
N GLY A 136 3.38 -25.92 -5.12
CA GLY A 136 2.50 -25.82 -6.27
C GLY A 136 2.46 -27.17 -6.99
N ILE A 137 1.29 -27.54 -7.49
CA ILE A 137 1.13 -28.56 -8.53
C ILE A 137 1.81 -28.08 -9.80
#